data_AF-A0A355H7E3-F1
#
_entry.id   AF-A0A355H7E3-F1
#
_cell.length_a   1.000
_cell.length_b   1.000
_cell.length_c   1.000
_cell.angle_alpha   90.00
_cell.angle_beta   90.00
_cell.angle_gamma   90.00
#
_symmetry.space_group_name_H-M   'P 1'
#
loop_
_entity.id
_entity.type
_entity.pdbx_description
1 polymer ?
#
loop_
_entity_poly.entity_id
_entity_poly.type
_entity_poly.pdbx_seq_one_letter_code
_entity_poly.pdbx_strand_id
1 'polypeptide(L)'
;YEVLILPNEEPSPLESAFVDERVKIIASGAVSPAVKRDMGAEQAKFEYLAFLDDDAYPTLEWLKVAEKTFAEKKVAALGGPGMVPPDASKKEVVFGIFYETLVGGGGLAYRYRPVPEGFYVNDYPSVNLIIRKDAFME
;
A
#
# COMPACT_ATOMS: atom_id res chain seq x y z
N TYR A 1 -5.81 -3.13 15.02
CA TYR A 1 -4.80 -3.11 13.94
C TYR A 1 -3.43 -3.01 14.57
N GLU A 2 -2.39 -3.35 13.82
CA GLU A 2 -0.99 -3.05 14.15
C GLU A 2 -0.32 -2.41 12.93
N VAL A 3 0.82 -1.78 13.14
CA VAL A 3 1.66 -1.17 12.12
C VAL A 3 3.05 -1.77 12.23
N LEU A 4 3.53 -2.37 11.15
CA LEU A 4 4.87 -2.92 11.06
C LEU A 4 5.69 -2.01 10.15
N ILE A 5 6.76 -1.42 10.69
CA ILE A 5 7.69 -0.56 9.97
C ILE A 5 8.98 -1.36 9.77
N LEU A 6 9.40 -1.53 8.52
CA LEU A 6 10.57 -2.35 8.16
C LEU A 6 11.71 -1.49 7.62
N PRO A 7 12.41 -0.70 8.46
CA PRO A 7 13.56 0.07 8.03
C PRO A 7 14.74 -0.86 7.70
N ASN A 8 15.77 -0.31 7.04
CA ASN A 8 17.01 -1.08 6.82
C ASN A 8 17.72 -1.36 8.14
N GLU A 9 17.75 -0.36 9.03
CA GLU A 9 18.44 -0.40 10.32
C GLU A 9 17.46 0.02 11.43
N GLU A 10 17.70 -0.45 12.64
CA GLU A 10 16.92 -0.04 13.79
C GLU A 10 17.26 1.42 14.15
N PRO A 11 16.27 2.34 14.19
CA PRO A 11 16.52 3.73 14.53
C PRO A 11 16.93 3.86 16.01
N SER A 12 17.97 4.64 16.26
CA SER A 12 18.43 4.97 17.61
C SER A 12 18.91 6.43 17.67
N PRO A 13 18.26 7.32 18.46
CA PRO A 13 17.10 7.06 19.31
C PRO A 13 15.79 6.91 18.51
N LEU A 14 14.80 6.23 19.10
CA LEU A 14 13.45 6.17 18.54
C LEU A 14 12.67 7.45 18.87
N GLU A 15 12.07 8.10 17.87
CA GLU A 15 11.23 9.27 18.10
C GLU A 15 9.95 8.88 18.89
N SER A 16 9.48 9.79 19.76
CA SER A 16 8.33 9.53 20.63
C SER A 16 7.05 9.19 19.87
N ALA A 17 6.90 9.66 18.64
CA ALA A 17 5.77 9.37 17.77
C ALA A 17 5.64 7.88 17.42
N PHE A 18 6.73 7.10 17.52
CA PHE A 18 6.76 5.67 17.22
C PHE A 18 6.70 4.80 18.48
N VAL A 19 6.58 5.39 19.67
CA VAL A 19 6.46 4.65 20.94
C VAL A 19 4.97 4.34 21.19
N ASP A 20 4.47 3.30 20.54
CA ASP A 20 3.08 2.80 20.67
C ASP A 20 3.08 1.27 20.59
N GLU A 21 2.30 0.60 21.44
CA GLU A 21 2.22 -0.88 21.48
C GLU A 21 1.73 -1.51 20.15
N ARG A 22 1.05 -0.72 19.32
CA ARG A 22 0.56 -1.12 18.01
C ARG A 22 1.61 -0.94 16.92
N VAL A 23 2.70 -0.23 17.19
CA VAL A 23 3.79 0.01 16.22
C VAL A 23 4.95 -0.93 16.56
N LYS A 24 5.40 -1.69 15.57
CA LYS A 24 6.62 -2.50 15.69
C LYS A 24 7.60 -2.10 14.62
N ILE A 25 8.85 -1.98 15.02
CA ILE A 25 9.96 -1.69 14.12
C ILE A 25 10.78 -2.95 13.98
N ILE A 26 10.98 -3.39 12.74
CA ILE A 26 11.66 -4.63 12.41
C ILE A 26 12.78 -4.26 11.43
N ALA A 27 14.02 -4.18 11.92
CA ALA A 27 15.17 -3.95 11.06
C ALA A 27 15.30 -5.10 10.05
N SER A 28 15.14 -4.75 8.77
CA SER A 28 15.13 -5.72 7.66
C SER A 28 16.49 -5.91 7.00
N GLY A 29 17.46 -5.04 7.31
CA GLY A 29 18.68 -4.90 6.53
C GLY A 29 18.44 -4.20 5.19
N ALA A 30 19.51 -4.03 4.42
CA ALA A 30 19.44 -3.47 3.07
C ALA A 30 18.96 -4.53 2.06
N VAL A 31 17.67 -4.87 2.13
CA VAL A 31 16.99 -5.85 1.26
C VAL A 31 15.95 -5.19 0.35
N SER A 32 15.48 -5.92 -0.65
CA SER A 32 14.48 -5.39 -1.58
C SER A 32 13.12 -5.16 -0.90
N PRO A 33 12.28 -4.23 -1.42
CA PRO A 33 10.94 -4.01 -0.87
C PRO A 33 10.06 -5.28 -0.83
N ALA A 34 10.24 -6.20 -1.77
CA ALA A 34 9.52 -7.48 -1.77
C ALA A 34 9.86 -8.30 -0.52
N VAL A 35 11.15 -8.47 -0.23
CA VAL A 35 11.61 -9.19 0.97
C VAL A 35 11.07 -8.54 2.25
N LYS A 36 11.03 -7.21 2.31
CA LYS A 36 10.44 -6.50 3.46
C LYS A 36 8.94 -6.80 3.62
N ARG A 37 8.18 -6.82 2.52
CA ARG A 37 6.75 -7.15 2.55
C ARG A 37 6.54 -8.59 3.03
N ASP A 38 7.35 -9.53 2.57
CA ASP A 38 7.30 -10.93 3.02
C ASP A 38 7.60 -11.04 4.53
N MET A 39 8.68 -10.41 5.00
CA MET A 39 9.02 -10.36 6.43
C MET A 39 7.90 -9.74 7.28
N GLY A 40 7.27 -8.68 6.78
CA GLY A 40 6.13 -8.04 7.44
C GLY A 40 4.90 -8.96 7.47
N ALA A 41 4.59 -9.62 6.37
CA ALA A 41 3.48 -10.56 6.25
C ALA A 41 3.61 -11.74 7.21
N GLU A 42 4.81 -12.33 7.31
CA GLU A 42 5.12 -13.41 8.25
C GLU A 42 4.84 -13.00 9.70
N GLN A 43 5.29 -11.81 10.09
CA GLN A 43 5.19 -11.29 11.46
C GLN A 43 3.83 -10.68 11.82
N ALA A 44 3.01 -10.33 10.83
CA ALA A 44 1.68 -9.77 11.03
C ALA A 44 0.75 -10.79 11.73
N LYS A 45 -0.10 -10.30 12.63
CA LYS A 45 -0.98 -11.14 13.46
C LYS A 45 -2.42 -11.20 12.94
N PHE A 46 -2.81 -10.26 12.08
CA PHE A 46 -4.19 -10.08 11.65
C PHE A 46 -4.48 -10.72 10.29
N GLU A 47 -5.77 -10.92 10.00
CA GLU A 47 -6.24 -11.57 8.78
C GLU A 47 -5.96 -10.76 7.51
N TYR A 48 -5.97 -9.43 7.59
CA TYR A 48 -5.74 -8.56 6.44
C TYR A 48 -4.39 -7.86 6.56
N LEU A 49 -3.62 -7.89 5.49
CA LEU A 49 -2.37 -7.15 5.31
C LEU A 49 -2.66 -5.92 4.47
N ALA A 50 -2.18 -4.76 4.92
CA ALA A 50 -2.34 -3.49 4.21
C ALA A 50 -0.95 -2.90 3.94
N PHE A 51 -0.53 -2.89 2.67
CA PHE A 51 0.78 -2.42 2.26
C PHE A 51 0.73 -0.95 1.83
N LEU A 52 1.60 -0.15 2.44
CA LEU A 52 1.83 1.26 2.13
C LEU A 52 3.34 1.52 2.06
N ASP A 53 3.70 2.43 1.15
CA ASP A 53 5.04 3.01 1.12
C ASP A 53 5.16 4.13 2.18
N ASP A 54 6.38 4.50 2.54
CA ASP A 54 6.66 5.47 3.60
C ASP A 54 6.35 6.92 3.19
N ASP A 55 6.19 7.17 1.89
CA ASP A 55 5.78 8.44 1.30
C ASP A 55 4.29 8.48 0.91
N ALA A 56 3.52 7.46 1.29
CA ALA A 56 2.09 7.37 0.98
C ALA A 56 1.19 7.95 2.08
N TYR A 57 0.18 8.73 1.67
CA TYR A 57 -0.80 9.36 2.57
C TYR A 57 -2.21 8.85 2.25
N PRO A 58 -2.65 7.73 2.84
CA PRO A 58 -4.00 7.21 2.59
C PRO A 58 -5.06 8.17 3.14
N THR A 59 -6.21 8.25 2.47
CA THR A 59 -7.34 9.01 2.98
C THR A 59 -7.95 8.33 4.21
N LEU A 60 -8.65 9.09 5.05
CA LEU A 60 -9.36 8.53 6.22
C LEU A 60 -10.45 7.50 5.84
N GLU A 61 -10.89 7.52 4.58
CA GLU A 61 -11.88 6.59 4.04
C GLU A 61 -11.25 5.31 3.47
N TRP A 62 -9.93 5.24 3.33
CA TRP A 62 -9.22 4.13 2.67
C TRP A 62 -9.57 2.77 3.25
N LEU A 63 -9.46 2.59 4.57
CA LEU A 63 -9.80 1.33 5.24
C LEU A 63 -11.32 1.08 5.30
N LYS A 64 -12.15 2.12 5.31
CA LYS A 64 -13.62 1.97 5.30
C LYS A 64 -14.11 1.43 3.96
N VAL A 65 -13.54 1.92 2.86
CA VAL A 65 -13.83 1.39 1.51
C VAL A 65 -13.38 -0.06 1.42
N ALA A 66 -12.22 -0.40 1.98
CA ALA A 66 -11.72 -1.78 2.00
C ALA A 66 -12.66 -2.71 2.78
N GLU A 67 -13.02 -2.33 4.02
CA GLU A 67 -13.95 -3.08 4.87
C GLU A 67 -15.28 -3.34 4.17
N LYS A 68 -15.91 -2.28 3.62
CA LYS A 68 -17.16 -2.41 2.86
C LYS A 68 -17.00 -3.38 1.69
N THR A 69 -15.91 -3.26 0.93
CA THR A 69 -15.71 -4.08 -0.27
C THR A 69 -15.48 -5.54 0.07
N PHE A 70 -14.72 -5.87 1.12
CA PHE A 70 -14.57 -7.26 1.58
C PHE A 70 -15.86 -7.85 2.14
N ALA A 71 -16.73 -7.02 2.75
CA ALA A 71 -18.03 -7.46 3.24
C ALA A 71 -19.02 -7.77 2.09
N GLU A 72 -19.01 -6.95 1.02
CA GLU A 72 -19.94 -7.06 -0.10
C GLU A 72 -19.47 -8.00 -1.21
N LYS A 73 -18.16 -8.14 -1.39
CA LYS A 73 -17.55 -8.91 -2.48
C LYS A 73 -16.66 -10.02 -1.93
N LYS A 74 -16.76 -11.21 -2.53
CA LYS A 74 -15.87 -12.33 -2.23
C LYS A 74 -14.55 -12.19 -2.98
N VAL A 75 -13.67 -11.30 -2.49
CA VAL A 75 -12.35 -11.02 -3.07
C VAL A 75 -11.23 -11.29 -2.07
N ALA A 76 -10.07 -11.73 -2.57
CA ALA A 76 -8.89 -11.97 -1.74
C ALA A 76 -8.06 -10.70 -1.51
N ALA A 77 -8.08 -9.77 -2.47
CA ALA A 77 -7.28 -8.55 -2.43
C ALA A 77 -8.02 -7.36 -3.06
N LEU A 78 -7.61 -6.17 -2.64
CA LEU A 78 -8.09 -4.87 -3.09
C LEU A 78 -6.88 -3.97 -3.34
N GLY A 79 -6.78 -3.43 -4.55
CA GLY A 79 -5.83 -2.38 -4.89
C GLY A 79 -6.50 -1.01 -4.94
N GLY A 80 -5.69 0.04 -4.89
CA GLY A 80 -6.11 1.40 -5.21
C GLY A 80 -5.10 2.09 -6.13
N PRO A 81 -5.51 3.10 -6.90
CA PRO A 81 -4.59 3.82 -7.78
C PRO A 81 -3.57 4.61 -6.95
N GLY A 82 -2.33 4.65 -7.42
CA GLY A 82 -1.30 5.55 -6.90
C GLY A 82 -1.54 6.96 -7.43
N MET A 83 -2.30 7.75 -6.68
CA MET A 83 -2.63 9.12 -7.05
C MET A 83 -1.49 10.07 -6.71
N VAL A 84 -1.33 11.12 -7.52
CA VAL A 84 -0.46 12.24 -7.19
C VAL A 84 -0.99 12.93 -5.93
N PRO A 85 -0.15 13.18 -4.91
CA PRO A 85 -0.61 13.80 -3.68
C PRO A 85 -1.00 15.27 -3.91
N PRO A 86 -1.92 15.84 -3.09
CA PRO A 86 -2.44 17.19 -3.31
C PRO A 86 -1.40 18.32 -3.27
N ASP A 87 -0.29 18.10 -2.56
CA ASP A 87 0.83 19.03 -2.37
C ASP A 87 1.99 18.79 -3.34
N ALA A 88 1.81 17.90 -4.33
CA ALA A 88 2.82 17.60 -5.33
C ALA A 88 3.25 18.84 -6.14
N SER A 89 4.52 18.86 -6.50
CA SER A 89 5.07 19.86 -7.41
C SER A 89 4.44 19.77 -8.81
N LYS A 90 4.54 20.86 -9.58
CA LYS A 90 4.08 20.89 -10.98
C LYS A 90 4.70 19.78 -11.83
N LYS A 91 5.94 19.38 -11.55
CA LYS A 91 6.62 18.31 -12.29
C LYS A 91 5.99 16.95 -11.98
N GLU A 92 5.76 16.65 -10.70
CA GLU A 92 5.11 15.40 -10.27
C GLU A 92 3.69 15.30 -10.81
N VAL A 93 2.93 16.41 -10.83
CA VAL A 93 1.60 16.45 -11.46
C VAL A 93 1.68 16.12 -12.95
N VAL A 94 2.62 16.70 -13.70
CA VAL A 94 2.80 16.40 -15.13
C VAL A 94 3.17 14.92 -15.34
N PHE A 95 4.05 14.37 -14.50
CA PHE A 95 4.39 12.94 -14.55
C PHE A 95 3.18 12.05 -14.25
N GLY A 96 2.37 12.38 -13.24
CA GLY A 96 1.16 11.63 -12.93
C GLY A 96 0.17 11.64 -14.09
N ILE A 97 -0.11 12.82 -14.67
CA ILE A 97 -0.98 12.94 -15.84
C ILE A 97 -0.45 12.09 -17.00
N PHE A 98 0.87 12.08 -17.23
CA PHE A 98 1.47 11.24 -18.27
C PHE A 98 1.16 9.75 -18.05
N TYR A 99 1.33 9.23 -16.84
CA TYR A 99 1.02 7.82 -16.50
C TYR A 99 -0.47 7.48 -16.56
N GLU A 100 -1.37 8.46 -16.42
CA GLU A 100 -2.80 8.25 -16.65
C GLU A 100 -3.17 8.12 -18.14
N THR A 101 -2.27 8.45 -19.07
CA THR A 101 -2.54 8.34 -20.51
C THR A 101 -2.21 6.95 -21.06
N LEU A 102 -2.76 6.65 -22.24
CA LEU A 102 -2.38 5.46 -23.02
C LEU A 102 -0.89 5.48 -23.41
N VAL A 103 -0.26 6.65 -23.55
CA VAL A 103 1.15 6.75 -23.96
C VAL A 103 2.08 6.44 -22.80
N GLY A 104 1.78 6.94 -21.60
CA GLY A 104 2.61 6.72 -20.41
C GLY A 104 2.30 5.42 -19.70
N GLY A 105 1.06 5.22 -19.27
CA GLY A 105 0.65 4.03 -18.52
C GLY A 105 0.17 2.87 -19.39
N GLY A 106 -0.10 3.10 -20.68
CA GLY A 106 -0.61 2.05 -21.56
C GLY A 106 -1.92 1.45 -21.07
N GLY A 107 -2.04 0.13 -21.21
CA GLY A 107 -3.16 -0.64 -20.66
C GLY A 107 -3.21 -0.66 -19.13
N LEU A 108 -2.19 -0.15 -18.44
CA LEU A 108 -2.09 -0.12 -16.97
C LEU A 108 -2.35 1.26 -16.38
N ALA A 109 -2.81 2.24 -17.18
CA ALA A 109 -3.13 3.59 -16.73
C ALA A 109 -4.15 3.62 -15.56
N TYR A 110 -4.98 2.57 -15.42
CA TYR A 110 -5.89 2.40 -14.28
C TYR A 110 -5.19 2.28 -12.92
N ARG A 111 -3.88 1.98 -12.89
CA ARG A 111 -3.08 1.98 -11.66
C ARG A 111 -2.78 3.38 -11.13
N TYR A 112 -3.03 4.42 -11.93
CA TYR A 112 -2.75 5.81 -11.61
C TYR A 112 -4.02 6.67 -11.65
N ARG A 113 -5.03 6.27 -12.44
CA ARG A 113 -6.28 7.02 -12.57
C ARG A 113 -7.33 6.54 -11.57
N PRO A 114 -7.91 7.43 -10.72
CA PRO A 114 -9.09 7.11 -9.93
C PRO A 114 -10.30 6.83 -10.82
N VAL A 115 -11.04 5.78 -10.46
CA VAL A 115 -12.29 5.39 -11.11
C VAL A 115 -13.44 5.41 -10.11
N PRO A 116 -14.68 5.73 -10.54
CA PRO A 116 -15.83 5.77 -9.64
C PRO A 116 -16.17 4.41 -9.02
N GLU A 117 -15.95 3.33 -9.77
CA GLU A 117 -16.23 1.96 -9.34
C GLU A 117 -15.03 1.04 -9.61
N GLY A 118 -14.71 0.20 -8.62
CA GLY A 118 -13.65 -0.79 -8.74
C GLY A 118 -14.06 -1.98 -9.62
N PHE A 119 -13.09 -2.54 -10.33
CA PHE A 119 -13.26 -3.66 -11.26
C PHE A 119 -12.17 -4.72 -11.05
N TYR A 120 -12.35 -5.90 -11.64
CA TYR A 120 -11.41 -7.01 -11.51
C TYR A 120 -10.21 -6.83 -12.45
N VAL A 121 -9.03 -7.17 -11.94
CA VAL A 121 -7.76 -7.09 -12.66
C VAL A 121 -6.99 -8.39 -12.47
N ASN A 122 -6.17 -8.76 -13.46
CA ASN A 122 -5.31 -9.95 -13.39
C ASN A 122 -3.99 -9.68 -12.66
N ASP A 123 -3.52 -8.43 -12.65
CA ASP A 123 -2.27 -8.03 -12.03
C ASP A 123 -2.39 -6.60 -11.47
N TYR A 124 -1.89 -6.43 -10.26
CA TYR A 124 -1.87 -5.15 -9.54
C TYR A 124 -0.61 -5.06 -8.68
N PRO A 125 0.02 -3.86 -8.58
CA PRO A 125 1.22 -3.71 -7.76
C PRO A 125 0.91 -3.93 -6.27
N SER A 126 1.93 -4.37 -5.53
CA SER A 126 1.85 -4.59 -4.08
C SER A 126 1.95 -3.30 -3.25
N VAL A 127 1.78 -2.14 -3.89
CA VAL A 127 1.70 -0.83 -3.22
C VAL A 127 0.25 -0.40 -3.22
N ASN A 128 -0.22 0.18 -2.11
CA ASN A 128 -1.65 0.46 -1.90
C ASN A 128 -2.51 -0.80 -2.15
N LEU A 129 -2.09 -1.91 -1.55
CA LEU A 129 -2.71 -3.22 -1.66
C LEU A 129 -3.16 -3.68 -0.28
N ILE A 130 -4.44 -4.06 -0.16
CA ILE A 130 -4.98 -4.72 1.03
C ILE A 130 -5.37 -6.14 0.62
N ILE A 131 -4.82 -7.15 1.29
CA ILE A 131 -4.96 -8.56 0.91
C ILE A 131 -5.18 -9.43 2.13
N ARG A 132 -5.97 -10.50 1.99
CA ARG A 132 -6.09 -11.54 3.03
C ARG A 132 -4.74 -12.25 3.16
N LYS A 133 -4.25 -12.38 4.40
CA LYS A 133 -2.95 -12.95 4.72
C LYS A 133 -2.81 -14.38 4.18
N ASP A 134 -3.87 -15.18 4.26
CA ASP A 134 -3.86 -16.55 3.72
C ASP A 134 -3.57 -16.58 2.21
N ALA A 135 -4.20 -15.69 1.43
CA ALA A 135 -3.99 -15.57 -0.01
C ALA A 135 -2.63 -14.96 -0.38
N PHE A 136 -2.02 -14.14 0.49
CA PHE A 136 -0.67 -13.62 0.27
C PHE A 136 0.41 -14.67 0.55
N MET A 137 0.16 -15.57 1.49
CA MET A 137 1.12 -16.59 1.94
C MET A 137 1.01 -17.92 1.18
N GLU A 138 0.10 -18.03 0.22
CA GLU A 138 -0.06 -19.20 -0.67
C GLU A 138 1.08 -19.28 -1.70
#